data_AF-A0A914L048-F1
#
_entry.id   AF-A0A914L048-F1
#
_cell.length_a   1.000
_cell.length_b   1.000
_cell.length_c   1.000
_cell.angle_alpha   90.00
_cell.angle_beta   90.00
_cell.angle_gamma   90.00
#
_symmetry.space_group_name_H-M   'P 1'
#
loop_
_entity.id
_entity.type
_entity.pdbx_description
1 polymer ?
#
loop_
_entity_poly.entity_id
_entity_poly.type
_entity_poly.pdbx_seq_one_letter_code
_entity_poly.pdbx_strand_id
1 'polypeptide(L)'
;MSHGVFDHLLGVDEMPVNFHSFVSSLNSKNAPKLIGKPKIFIVQACRGENFDAGVEYTIESEEGVDGPSFPPLFSIFSKYIKPNNNNNPLNASSVFQNAPSPNSQNYFNESQGQRVQKRLKIEKVPTFADILIASATTSYNVSWRNSATGTWFIQTLCEVFSKRAKNDDILKMLTCVKSEVAKKESNSGGKYKQVPETLSTLCKHFYFFPGVTNKEI
;
A
#
# COMPACT_ATOMS: atom_id res chain seq x y z
N MET A 1 -7.62 -9.63 13.87
CA MET A 1 -7.00 -8.86 14.98
C MET A 1 -6.44 -9.89 15.94
N SER A 2 -5.15 -9.85 16.25
CA SER A 2 -4.52 -10.82 17.16
C SER A 2 -3.27 -10.22 17.81
N HIS A 3 -2.62 -10.98 18.69
CA HIS A 3 -1.21 -10.77 18.98
C HIS A 3 -0.35 -11.08 17.75
N GLY A 4 0.86 -10.55 17.74
CA GLY A 4 1.79 -10.75 16.64
C GLY A 4 3.20 -10.38 17.05
N VAL A 5 4.14 -10.97 16.33
CA VAL A 5 5.57 -10.73 16.44
C VAL A 5 6.10 -10.46 15.04
N PHE A 6 7.42 -10.30 14.88
CA PHE A 6 8.01 -10.07 13.57
C PHE A 6 7.66 -11.22 12.59
N ASP A 7 7.06 -10.85 11.46
CA ASP A 7 6.59 -11.72 10.37
C ASP A 7 5.64 -12.89 10.74
N HIS A 8 5.07 -12.87 11.95
CA HIS A 8 4.12 -13.90 12.40
C HIS A 8 2.93 -13.29 13.13
N LEU A 9 1.76 -13.86 12.88
CA LEU A 9 0.55 -13.65 13.68
C LEU A 9 0.45 -14.79 14.68
N LEU A 10 0.01 -14.53 15.90
CA LEU A 10 -0.18 -15.59 16.90
C LEU A 10 -1.64 -16.07 16.87
N GLY A 11 -1.83 -17.38 16.89
CA GLY A 11 -3.12 -18.01 17.16
C GLY A 11 -3.50 -17.91 18.63
N VAL A 12 -4.73 -18.32 18.96
CA VAL A 12 -5.19 -18.39 20.38
C VAL A 12 -4.47 -19.47 21.18
N ASP A 13 -3.85 -20.40 20.47
CA ASP A 13 -2.96 -21.46 20.97
C ASP A 13 -1.51 -20.98 21.11
N GLU A 14 -1.25 -19.68 20.92
CA GLU A 14 0.08 -19.06 20.87
C GLU A 14 0.99 -19.61 19.76
N MET A 15 0.42 -20.36 18.81
CA MET A 15 1.20 -20.91 17.70
C MET A 15 1.40 -19.84 16.62
N PRO A 16 2.65 -19.63 16.17
CA PRO A 16 2.95 -18.61 15.16
C PRO A 16 2.49 -19.06 13.78
N VAL A 17 1.68 -18.22 13.14
CA VAL A 17 1.29 -18.33 11.74
C VAL A 17 2.13 -17.36 10.93
N ASN A 18 2.95 -17.92 10.04
CA ASN A 18 3.81 -17.12 9.16
C ASN A 18 2.98 -16.20 8.25
N PHE A 19 3.34 -14.91 8.25
CA PHE A 19 2.60 -13.88 7.54
C PHE A 19 2.58 -14.08 6.03
N HIS A 20 3.70 -14.51 5.45
CA HIS A 20 3.78 -14.82 4.02
C HIS A 20 2.87 -15.99 3.65
N SER A 21 2.86 -17.06 4.47
CA SER A 21 1.99 -18.21 4.26
C SER A 21 0.51 -17.84 4.32
N PHE A 22 0.14 -16.99 5.28
CA PHE A 22 -1.22 -16.44 5.40
C PHE A 22 -1.64 -15.68 4.14
N VAL A 23 -0.82 -14.76 3.64
CA VAL A 23 -1.12 -14.00 2.40
C VAL A 23 -1.14 -14.91 1.17
N SER A 24 -0.22 -15.87 1.11
CA SER A 24 -0.08 -16.83 0.01
C SER A 24 -1.35 -17.67 -0.17
N SER A 25 -2.12 -17.92 0.90
CA SER A 25 -3.38 -18.68 0.81
C SER A 25 -4.40 -18.08 -0.18
N LEU A 26 -4.36 -16.76 -0.43
CA LEU A 26 -5.27 -16.08 -1.35
C LEU A 26 -4.60 -15.60 -2.65
N ASN A 27 -3.35 -15.99 -2.92
CA ASN A 27 -2.66 -15.58 -4.14
C ASN A 27 -3.30 -16.20 -5.40
N SER A 28 -2.91 -15.75 -6.61
CA SER A 28 -3.49 -16.21 -7.88
C SER A 28 -3.34 -17.72 -8.11
N LYS A 29 -2.32 -18.36 -7.53
CA LYS A 29 -2.08 -19.81 -7.64
C LYS A 29 -3.02 -20.60 -6.73
N ASN A 30 -3.17 -20.16 -5.48
CA ASN A 30 -3.90 -20.88 -4.44
C ASN A 30 -5.40 -20.54 -4.42
N ALA A 31 -5.79 -19.37 -4.95
CA ALA A 31 -7.18 -18.93 -5.09
C ALA A 31 -7.51 -18.45 -6.52
N PRO A 32 -7.61 -19.34 -7.52
CA PRO A 32 -7.88 -18.95 -8.91
C PRO A 32 -9.19 -18.17 -9.12
N LYS A 33 -10.20 -18.40 -8.26
CA LYS A 33 -11.48 -17.67 -8.29
C LYS A 33 -11.36 -16.17 -7.93
N LEU A 34 -10.20 -15.77 -7.39
CA LEU A 34 -9.86 -14.40 -6.99
C LEU A 34 -8.84 -13.75 -7.93
N ILE A 35 -8.49 -14.39 -9.07
CA ILE A 35 -7.67 -13.75 -10.11
C ILE A 35 -8.39 -12.50 -10.64
N GLY A 36 -7.66 -11.39 -10.75
CA GLY A 36 -8.20 -10.10 -11.19
C GLY A 36 -9.11 -9.41 -10.18
N LYS A 37 -9.31 -9.99 -8.99
CA LYS A 37 -10.10 -9.40 -7.90
C LYS A 37 -9.16 -8.90 -6.80
N PRO A 38 -9.40 -7.70 -6.23
CA PRO A 38 -8.60 -7.16 -5.15
C PRO A 38 -8.74 -8.01 -3.88
N LYS A 39 -7.61 -8.30 -3.24
CA LYS A 39 -7.48 -9.12 -2.03
C LYS A 39 -6.88 -8.27 -0.93
N ILE A 40 -7.72 -7.82 0.00
CA ILE A 40 -7.36 -6.81 1.00
C ILE A 40 -7.21 -7.47 2.36
N PHE A 41 -6.04 -7.33 2.96
CA PHE A 41 -5.71 -7.80 4.30
C PHE A 41 -5.53 -6.61 5.22
N ILE A 42 -6.34 -6.52 6.29
CA ILE A 42 -6.21 -5.51 7.34
C ILE A 42 -5.67 -6.21 8.59
N VAL A 43 -4.46 -5.85 8.99
CA VAL A 43 -3.68 -6.57 9.98
C VAL A 43 -3.49 -5.70 11.21
N GLN A 44 -4.36 -5.90 12.19
CA GLN A 44 -4.19 -5.36 13.54
C GLN A 44 -3.48 -6.40 14.41
N ALA A 45 -2.17 -6.22 14.57
CA ALA A 45 -1.29 -6.95 15.45
C ALA A 45 -0.01 -6.12 15.70
N CYS A 46 0.68 -6.37 16.80
CA CYS A 46 2.07 -5.93 16.95
C CYS A 46 2.96 -6.68 15.93
N ARG A 47 4.11 -6.10 15.57
CA ARG A 47 5.08 -6.72 14.64
C ARG A 47 6.48 -6.77 15.23
N GLY A 48 6.56 -6.63 16.55
CA GLY A 48 7.76 -6.58 17.37
C GLY A 48 7.47 -5.82 18.65
N GLU A 49 8.53 -5.50 19.39
CA GLU A 49 8.46 -4.96 20.75
C GLU A 49 8.99 -3.51 20.83
N ASN A 50 9.39 -2.93 19.69
CA ASN A 50 9.93 -1.58 19.67
C ASN A 50 8.84 -0.54 19.88
N PHE A 51 9.13 0.42 20.75
CA PHE A 51 8.32 1.60 20.97
C PHE A 51 8.90 2.77 20.17
N ASP A 52 8.14 3.29 19.22
CA ASP A 52 8.56 4.45 18.42
C ASP A 52 8.44 5.72 19.27
N ALA A 53 9.58 6.27 19.71
CA ALA A 53 9.63 7.50 20.50
C ALA A 53 9.25 8.75 19.69
N GLY A 54 9.17 8.64 18.36
CA GLY A 54 9.09 9.79 17.47
C GLY A 54 10.42 10.56 17.41
N VAL A 55 10.41 11.60 16.57
CA VAL A 55 11.53 12.53 16.44
C VAL A 55 10.97 13.95 16.49
N GLU A 56 11.50 14.75 17.41
CA GLU A 56 11.18 16.17 17.48
C GLU A 56 11.97 16.93 16.42
N TYR A 57 11.33 17.89 15.77
CA TYR A 57 11.97 18.81 14.85
C TYR A 57 11.38 20.21 15.02
N THR A 58 12.22 21.22 14.90
CA THR A 58 11.79 22.63 14.96
C THR A 58 11.26 23.04 13.59
N ILE A 59 10.07 23.62 13.57
CA ILE A 59 9.56 24.34 12.39
C ILE A 59 9.84 25.82 12.65
N GLU A 60 10.71 26.42 11.86
CA GLU A 60 10.84 27.88 11.82
C GLU A 60 9.56 28.41 11.17
N SER A 61 8.65 28.96 11.98
CA SER A 61 7.51 29.72 11.48
C SER A 61 8.01 31.11 11.10
N GLU A 62 8.14 31.38 9.81
CA GLU A 62 8.29 32.76 9.34
C GLU A 62 7.00 33.52 9.66
N GLU A 63 7.00 34.29 10.75
CA GLU A 63 5.94 35.27 11.01
C GLU A 63 6.10 36.44 10.03
N GLY A 64 5.16 36.60 9.10
CA GLY A 64 4.95 37.89 8.41
C GLY A 64 5.47 38.05 6.98
N VAL A 65 5.52 37.01 6.16
CA VAL A 65 5.59 37.16 4.69
C VAL A 65 4.62 36.18 4.04
N ASP A 66 3.89 36.61 3.01
CA ASP A 66 2.82 35.84 2.34
C ASP A 66 3.27 34.42 1.95
N GLY A 67 3.01 33.46 2.85
CA GLY A 67 3.02 32.01 2.68
C GLY A 67 4.37 31.37 2.31
N PRO A 68 4.98 30.54 3.18
CA PRO A 68 5.99 29.60 2.71
C PRO A 68 5.27 28.53 1.90
N SER A 69 5.26 28.68 0.57
CA SER A 69 5.02 27.55 -0.32
C SER A 69 6.05 26.49 0.05
N PHE A 70 5.61 25.35 0.57
CA PHE A 70 6.49 24.19 0.76
C PHE A 70 7.40 24.10 -0.45
N PRO A 71 8.75 24.15 -0.28
CA PRO A 71 9.64 24.08 -1.43
C PRO A 71 9.27 22.79 -2.18
N PRO A 72 8.99 22.86 -3.49
CA PRO A 72 8.61 21.69 -4.27
C PRO A 72 9.57 20.55 -3.93
N LEU A 73 9.08 19.33 -3.72
CA LEU A 73 9.90 18.15 -3.34
C LEU A 73 11.26 18.08 -4.06
N PHE A 74 11.28 18.54 -5.31
CA PHE A 74 12.46 18.70 -6.15
C PHE A 74 13.63 19.49 -5.52
N SER A 75 13.36 20.52 -4.72
CA SER A 75 14.36 21.36 -4.06
C SER A 75 15.04 20.66 -2.88
N ILE A 76 14.32 19.79 -2.16
CA ILE A 76 14.92 18.93 -1.13
C ILE A 76 15.82 17.89 -1.81
N PHE A 77 15.34 17.29 -2.91
CA PHE A 77 16.13 16.30 -3.67
C PHE A 77 17.44 16.88 -4.22
N SER A 78 17.44 18.10 -4.76
CA SER A 78 18.66 18.71 -5.33
C SER A 78 19.71 19.06 -4.27
N LYS A 79 19.30 19.37 -3.03
CA LYS A 79 20.23 19.69 -1.93
C LYS A 79 21.04 18.47 -1.45
N TYR A 80 20.52 17.26 -1.66
CA TYR A 80 21.18 16.01 -1.24
C TYR A 80 21.85 15.22 -2.38
N ILE A 81 21.64 15.61 -3.65
CA ILE A 81 22.42 15.07 -4.79
C ILE A 81 23.68 15.94 -4.95
N LYS A 82 24.82 15.49 -4.44
CA LYS A 82 26.11 16.06 -4.86
C LYS A 82 26.39 15.63 -6.31
N PRO A 83 26.68 16.56 -7.24
CA PRO A 83 27.10 16.15 -8.57
C PRO A 83 28.38 15.32 -8.45
N ASN A 84 28.33 14.08 -8.93
CA ASN A 84 29.51 13.27 -9.11
C ASN A 84 30.30 13.89 -10.27
N ASN A 85 31.55 14.31 -10.04
CA ASN A 85 32.40 15.00 -11.02
C ASN A 85 32.89 14.11 -12.19
N ASN A 86 32.24 12.97 -12.41
CA ASN A 86 32.47 12.13 -13.57
C ASN A 86 31.40 12.49 -14.60
N ASN A 87 31.80 13.30 -15.60
CA ASN A 87 30.99 13.76 -16.73
C ASN A 87 30.53 12.62 -17.67
N ASN A 88 29.83 11.63 -17.13
CA ASN A 88 29.02 10.70 -17.92
C ASN A 88 27.58 10.84 -17.43
N PRO A 89 26.71 11.59 -18.14
CA PRO A 89 25.28 11.51 -17.87
C PRO A 89 24.89 10.03 -18.00
N LEU A 90 24.33 9.47 -16.92
CA LEU A 90 23.71 8.15 -16.96
C LEU A 90 22.60 8.23 -18.01
N ASN A 91 22.91 7.78 -19.21
CA ASN A 91 21.98 7.76 -20.33
C ASN A 91 20.89 6.74 -20.00
N ALA A 92 19.72 7.22 -19.55
CA ALA A 92 18.56 6.36 -19.30
C ALA A 92 18.18 5.49 -20.51
N SER A 93 18.61 5.88 -21.73
CA SER A 93 18.41 5.12 -22.96
C SER A 93 19.24 3.83 -23.04
N SER A 94 20.35 3.69 -22.30
CA SER A 94 21.15 2.44 -22.33
C SER A 94 20.56 1.34 -21.43
N VAL A 95 19.70 1.69 -20.47
CA VAL A 95 19.01 0.72 -19.60
C VAL A 95 17.89 -0.02 -20.35
N PHE A 96 17.37 0.57 -21.44
CA PHE A 96 16.27 0.00 -22.22
C PHE A 96 16.69 -0.72 -23.52
N GLN A 97 17.98 -0.75 -23.86
CA GLN A 97 18.44 -1.40 -25.10
C GLN A 97 18.37 -2.93 -25.09
N ASN A 98 18.13 -3.54 -23.92
CA ASN A 98 18.01 -5.00 -23.78
C ASN A 98 16.57 -5.48 -23.47
N ALA A 99 15.57 -4.62 -23.62
CA ALA A 99 14.19 -5.07 -23.62
C ALA A 99 13.95 -5.86 -24.94
N PRO A 100 13.49 -7.13 -24.89
CA PRO A 100 13.15 -7.84 -26.11
C PRO A 100 12.05 -7.07 -26.84
N SER A 101 12.35 -6.61 -28.06
CA SER A 101 11.40 -5.97 -28.95
C SER A 101 10.18 -6.88 -29.14
N PRO A 102 8.94 -6.34 -29.13
CA PRO A 102 7.79 -7.13 -29.53
C PRO A 102 8.01 -7.54 -30.99
N ASN A 103 8.04 -8.86 -31.24
CA ASN A 103 8.08 -9.41 -32.58
C ASN A 103 6.95 -8.82 -33.42
N SER A 104 7.31 -7.91 -34.32
CA SER A 104 6.45 -7.39 -35.38
C SER A 104 6.38 -8.41 -36.50
N GLN A 105 5.65 -9.50 -36.27
CA GLN A 105 5.17 -10.37 -37.34
C GLN A 105 3.75 -10.82 -37.00
N ASN A 106 2.77 -10.16 -37.64
CA ASN A 106 1.59 -10.75 -38.26
C ASN A 106 0.63 -9.63 -38.73
N TYR A 107 0.98 -8.97 -39.85
CA TYR A 107 -0.03 -8.39 -40.73
C TYR A 107 -0.42 -9.50 -41.72
N PHE A 108 -1.47 -10.25 -41.39
CA PHE A 108 -2.14 -11.12 -42.36
C PHE A 108 -3.32 -10.34 -42.96
N ASN A 109 -3.23 -10.05 -44.26
CA ASN A 109 -4.39 -9.75 -45.07
C ASN A 109 -5.05 -11.08 -45.43
N GLU A 110 -6.34 -11.26 -45.14
CA GLU A 110 -7.19 -12.10 -45.98
C GLU A 110 -8.67 -11.79 -45.76
N SER A 111 -9.28 -11.36 -46.86
CA SER A 111 -10.72 -11.35 -47.08
C SER A 111 -11.29 -12.77 -47.09
N GLN A 112 -12.57 -12.87 -46.73
CA GLN A 112 -13.52 -14.00 -46.87
C GLN A 112 -13.88 -14.73 -45.56
N GLY A 113 -15.19 -14.86 -45.35
CA GLY A 113 -15.85 -15.02 -44.05
C GLY A 113 -15.49 -16.26 -43.23
N GLN A 114 -15.50 -16.11 -41.91
CA GLN A 114 -15.26 -17.20 -40.96
C GLN A 114 -16.23 -17.15 -39.77
N ARG A 115 -16.84 -18.30 -39.48
CA ARG A 115 -17.44 -18.64 -38.17
C ARG A 115 -16.47 -18.21 -37.07
N VAL A 116 -16.93 -17.37 -36.14
CA VAL A 116 -16.15 -16.93 -34.98
C VAL A 116 -15.84 -18.13 -34.09
N GLN A 117 -14.72 -18.80 -34.33
CA GLN A 117 -14.15 -19.73 -33.36
C GLN A 117 -13.71 -18.92 -32.15
N LYS A 118 -14.26 -19.21 -30.97
CA LYS A 118 -13.94 -18.51 -29.73
C LYS A 118 -12.49 -18.83 -29.36
N ARG A 119 -11.55 -18.03 -29.86
CA ARG A 119 -10.11 -18.18 -29.62
C ARG A 119 -9.86 -17.99 -28.12
N LEU A 120 -9.54 -19.06 -27.41
CA LEU A 120 -9.21 -18.99 -25.98
C LEU A 120 -7.93 -18.17 -25.82
N LYS A 121 -8.06 -16.99 -25.25
CA LYS A 121 -6.91 -16.14 -24.90
C LYS A 121 -6.35 -16.65 -23.58
N ILE A 122 -5.17 -17.26 -23.63
CA ILE A 122 -4.43 -17.65 -22.42
C ILE A 122 -3.67 -16.41 -21.95
N GLU A 123 -3.98 -15.94 -20.74
CA GLU A 123 -3.32 -14.81 -20.11
C GLU A 123 -2.52 -15.27 -18.90
N LYS A 124 -1.27 -14.82 -18.81
CA LYS A 124 -0.37 -15.15 -17.70
C LYS A 124 -0.37 -14.01 -16.69
N VAL A 125 -0.89 -14.27 -15.48
CA VAL A 125 -0.92 -13.29 -14.39
C VAL A 125 0.17 -13.54 -13.34
N PRO A 126 0.69 -12.51 -12.66
CA PRO A 126 1.59 -12.71 -11.52
C PRO A 126 0.93 -13.45 -10.35
N THR A 127 1.71 -14.25 -9.63
CA THR A 127 1.22 -15.04 -8.49
C THR A 127 0.64 -14.16 -7.38
N PHE A 128 1.29 -13.04 -7.07
CA PHE A 128 0.88 -12.12 -5.99
C PHE A 128 0.21 -10.85 -6.53
N ALA A 129 -0.50 -10.94 -7.66
CA ALA A 129 -1.24 -9.81 -8.23
C ALA A 129 -2.49 -9.46 -7.40
N ASP A 130 -2.85 -8.18 -7.40
CA ASP A 130 -4.06 -7.64 -6.78
C ASP A 130 -4.18 -7.90 -5.26
N ILE A 131 -3.05 -7.82 -4.54
CA ILE A 131 -3.02 -7.94 -3.08
C ILE A 131 -2.73 -6.59 -2.45
N LEU A 132 -3.46 -6.25 -1.39
CA LEU A 132 -3.17 -5.10 -0.54
C LEU A 132 -3.11 -5.55 0.91
N ILE A 133 -2.08 -5.11 1.61
CA ILE A 133 -1.87 -5.37 3.04
C ILE A 133 -1.77 -4.02 3.73
N ALA A 134 -2.66 -3.79 4.70
CA ALA A 134 -2.63 -2.63 5.58
C ALA A 134 -2.35 -3.12 7.01
N SER A 135 -1.11 -2.93 7.47
CA SER A 135 -0.67 -3.32 8.81
C SER A 135 -0.76 -2.14 9.76
N ALA A 136 -1.23 -2.37 10.99
CA ALA A 136 -1.47 -1.32 11.96
C ALA A 136 -0.20 -0.55 12.38
N THR A 137 0.97 -1.17 12.22
CA THR A 137 2.27 -0.62 12.58
C THR A 137 3.34 -1.10 11.59
N THR A 138 4.47 -0.40 11.53
CA THR A 138 5.65 -0.81 10.78
C THR A 138 6.31 -2.05 11.39
N SER A 139 7.14 -2.73 10.60
CA SER A 139 7.92 -3.88 11.08
C SER A 139 8.70 -3.56 12.35
N TYR A 140 8.81 -4.55 13.24
CA TYR A 140 9.50 -4.49 14.54
C TYR A 140 8.85 -3.61 15.62
N ASN A 141 7.81 -2.83 15.30
CA ASN A 141 7.15 -1.93 16.25
C ASN A 141 5.88 -2.51 16.87
N VAL A 142 5.50 -1.95 18.02
CA VAL A 142 4.22 -2.23 18.69
C VAL A 142 3.04 -1.54 18.00
N SER A 143 1.82 -2.00 18.30
CA SER A 143 0.58 -1.35 17.89
C SER A 143 -0.30 -1.04 19.11
N TRP A 144 -0.73 0.21 19.25
CA TRP A 144 -1.43 0.72 20.43
C TRP A 144 -2.93 0.42 20.45
N ARG A 145 -3.40 0.06 21.64
CA ARG A 145 -4.81 -0.14 21.97
C ARG A 145 -5.17 0.62 23.24
N ASN A 146 -6.23 1.42 23.16
CA ASN A 146 -6.92 1.94 24.32
C ASN A 146 -8.02 0.96 24.74
N SER A 147 -8.15 0.69 26.05
CA SER A 147 -9.13 -0.26 26.59
C SER A 147 -10.58 0.20 26.44
N ALA A 148 -10.84 1.51 26.54
CA ALA A 148 -12.17 2.08 26.44
C ALA A 148 -12.61 2.31 24.99
N THR A 149 -11.70 2.79 24.14
CA THR A 149 -12.08 3.27 22.82
C THR A 149 -11.70 2.29 21.70
N GLY A 150 -10.67 1.45 21.87
CA GLY A 150 -10.17 0.52 20.84
C GLY A 150 -8.77 0.86 20.33
N THR A 151 -8.35 0.24 19.21
CA THR A 151 -7.02 0.48 18.63
C THR A 151 -7.00 1.74 17.79
N TRP A 152 -5.89 2.49 17.87
CA TRP A 152 -5.74 3.72 17.09
C TRP A 152 -5.93 3.49 15.60
N PHE A 153 -5.40 2.38 15.10
CA PHE A 153 -5.47 2.05 13.68
C PHE A 153 -6.89 1.74 13.23
N ILE A 154 -7.62 0.85 13.93
CA ILE A 154 -8.95 0.42 13.49
C ILE A 154 -9.99 1.54 13.62
N GLN A 155 -9.92 2.33 14.69
CA GLN A 155 -10.78 3.51 14.85
C GLN A 155 -10.61 4.47 13.68
N THR A 156 -9.37 4.91 13.45
CA THR A 156 -9.05 5.84 12.36
C THR A 156 -9.43 5.25 11.01
N LEU A 157 -9.20 3.96 10.78
CA LEU A 157 -9.60 3.27 9.55
C LEU A 157 -11.12 3.38 9.33
N CYS A 158 -11.92 3.03 10.33
CA CYS A 158 -13.38 3.12 10.26
C CYS A 158 -13.85 4.56 10.03
N GLU A 159 -13.29 5.53 10.74
CA GLU A 159 -13.64 6.95 10.58
C GLU A 159 -13.33 7.47 9.18
N VAL A 160 -12.13 7.20 8.67
CA VAL A 160 -11.68 7.63 7.33
C VAL A 160 -12.56 6.99 6.26
N PHE A 161 -12.80 5.67 6.34
CA PHE A 161 -13.59 4.96 5.33
C PHE A 161 -15.04 5.44 5.33
N SER A 162 -15.64 5.65 6.50
CA SER A 162 -17.01 6.18 6.61
C SER A 162 -17.17 7.54 5.94
N LYS A 163 -16.13 8.39 6.00
CA LYS A 163 -16.14 9.75 5.44
C LYS A 163 -15.74 9.79 3.95
N ARG A 164 -14.87 8.88 3.49
CA ARG A 164 -14.15 9.04 2.22
C ARG A 164 -14.38 7.93 1.18
N ALA A 165 -14.93 6.78 1.58
CA ALA A 165 -15.08 5.62 0.68
C ALA A 165 -15.97 5.86 -0.56
N LYS A 166 -16.79 6.92 -0.53
CA LYS A 166 -17.57 7.37 -1.69
C LYS A 166 -16.70 7.92 -2.82
N ASN A 167 -15.64 8.65 -2.49
CA ASN A 167 -14.93 9.50 -3.44
C ASN A 167 -13.45 9.13 -3.64
N ASP A 168 -12.84 8.43 -2.69
CA ASP A 168 -11.41 8.13 -2.70
C ASP A 168 -11.15 6.63 -2.88
N ASP A 169 -10.06 6.31 -3.59
CA ASP A 169 -9.57 4.95 -3.67
C ASP A 169 -8.91 4.53 -2.34
N ILE A 170 -8.79 3.22 -2.15
CA ILE A 170 -8.28 2.65 -0.90
C ILE A 170 -6.86 3.11 -0.53
N LEU A 171 -5.95 3.34 -1.48
CA LEU A 171 -4.58 3.76 -1.16
C LEU A 171 -4.56 5.20 -0.65
N LYS A 172 -5.38 6.06 -1.25
CA LYS A 172 -5.57 7.43 -0.78
C LYS A 172 -6.20 7.47 0.62
N MET A 173 -7.21 6.62 0.87
CA MET A 173 -7.80 6.49 2.21
C MET A 173 -6.78 5.97 3.23
N LEU A 174 -6.00 4.92 2.90
CA LEU A 174 -4.99 4.38 3.81
C LEU A 174 -3.87 5.38 4.09
N THR A 175 -3.53 6.25 3.13
CA THR A 175 -2.59 7.36 3.35
C THR A 175 -3.13 8.34 4.38
N CYS A 176 -4.43 8.66 4.31
CA CYS A 176 -5.09 9.46 5.34
C CYS A 176 -5.06 8.77 6.71
N VAL A 177 -5.36 7.46 6.77
CA VAL A 177 -5.29 6.69 8.01
C VAL A 177 -3.90 6.80 8.63
N LYS A 178 -2.84 6.65 7.82
CA LYS A 178 -1.46 6.79 8.31
C LYS A 178 -1.21 8.17 8.89
N SER A 179 -1.61 9.23 8.19
CA SER A 179 -1.44 10.60 8.64
C SER A 179 -2.16 10.85 9.98
N GLU A 180 -3.39 10.38 10.12
CA GLU A 180 -4.17 10.56 11.35
C GLU A 180 -3.65 9.71 12.52
N VAL A 181 -3.17 8.48 12.28
CA VAL A 181 -2.53 7.67 13.32
C VAL A 181 -1.20 8.27 13.76
N ALA A 182 -0.38 8.79 12.83
CA ALA A 182 0.91 9.40 13.15
C ALA A 182 0.79 10.66 14.03
N LYS A 183 -0.36 11.33 14.03
CA LYS A 183 -0.64 12.47 14.92
C LYS A 183 -0.91 12.05 16.36
N LYS A 184 -1.35 10.82 16.61
CA LYS A 184 -1.67 10.33 17.96
C LYS A 184 -0.40 10.11 18.78
N GLU A 185 -0.53 10.17 20.10
CA GLU A 185 0.56 10.02 21.06
C GLU A 185 0.08 9.23 22.27
N SER A 186 0.94 8.34 22.79
CA SER A 186 0.60 7.53 23.97
C SER A 186 0.80 8.36 25.23
N ASN A 187 -0.10 8.16 26.20
CA ASN A 187 0.00 8.81 27.52
C ASN A 187 0.42 7.83 28.61
N SER A 188 0.58 6.53 28.28
CA SER A 188 0.90 5.47 29.22
C SER A 188 2.28 4.90 28.93
N GLY A 189 3.18 4.94 29.93
CA GLY A 189 4.54 4.40 29.83
C GLY A 189 5.53 5.26 29.04
N GLY A 190 5.12 6.43 28.53
CA GLY A 190 5.93 7.35 27.75
C GLY A 190 5.14 7.97 26.61
N LYS A 191 5.73 8.94 25.92
CA LYS A 191 5.21 9.56 24.70
C LYS A 191 5.74 8.79 23.50
N TYR A 192 4.89 7.95 22.93
CA TYR A 192 5.23 7.13 21.78
C TYR A 192 4.26 7.39 20.64
N LYS A 193 4.78 7.17 19.43
CA LYS A 193 4.10 7.33 18.16
C LYS A 193 3.78 5.96 17.58
N GLN A 194 3.02 5.97 16.50
CA GLN A 194 2.76 4.80 15.68
C GLN A 194 2.48 5.25 14.25
N VAL A 195 2.98 4.48 13.29
CA VAL A 195 2.66 4.68 11.88
C VAL A 195 2.25 3.34 11.25
N PRO A 196 1.04 3.24 10.67
CA PRO A 196 0.63 2.06 9.90
C PRO A 196 1.43 1.91 8.61
N GLU A 197 1.60 0.66 8.16
CA GLU A 197 2.28 0.33 6.91
C GLU A 197 1.28 -0.14 5.85
N THR A 198 1.59 0.11 4.57
CA THR A 198 0.82 -0.44 3.45
C THR A 198 1.77 -1.05 2.44
N LEU A 199 1.52 -2.30 2.06
CA LEU A 199 2.14 -2.99 0.95
C LEU A 199 1.06 -3.28 -0.10
N SER A 200 1.29 -2.90 -1.35
CA SER A 200 0.30 -3.05 -2.42
C SER A 200 0.92 -3.61 -3.68
N THR A 201 0.24 -4.59 -4.27
CA THR A 201 0.42 -5.09 -5.64
C THR A 201 -0.85 -4.92 -6.45
N LEU A 202 -1.77 -4.04 -6.03
CA LEU A 202 -2.97 -3.69 -6.80
C LEU A 202 -2.56 -3.11 -8.16
N CYS A 203 -3.14 -3.63 -9.24
CA CYS A 203 -2.89 -3.14 -10.60
C CYS A 203 -3.90 -2.10 -11.08
N LYS A 204 -4.89 -1.74 -10.24
CA LYS A 204 -5.96 -0.79 -10.55
C LYS A 204 -6.32 0.02 -9.30
N HIS A 205 -6.90 1.19 -9.50
CA HIS A 205 -7.57 1.91 -8.41
C HIS A 205 -8.76 1.11 -7.90
N PHE A 206 -8.91 1.03 -6.58
CA PHE A 206 -9.98 0.30 -5.94
C PHE A 206 -10.85 1.24 -5.12
N TYR A 207 -12.10 1.40 -5.56
CA TYR A 207 -13.14 2.22 -4.93
C TYR A 207 -14.24 1.31 -4.38
N PHE A 208 -14.87 1.72 -3.28
CA PHE A 208 -15.92 0.93 -2.62
C PHE A 208 -17.33 1.25 -3.13
N PHE A 209 -17.56 2.46 -3.63
CA PHE A 209 -18.87 2.94 -4.09
C PHE A 209 -20.04 2.62 -3.12
N PRO A 210 -19.93 2.97 -1.83
CA PRO A 210 -20.98 2.68 -0.85
C PRO A 210 -22.32 3.31 -1.28
N GLY A 211 -23.38 2.52 -1.21
CA GLY A 211 -24.74 2.94 -1.57
C GLY A 211 -25.16 2.64 -3.00
N VAL A 212 -24.23 2.22 -3.88
CA VAL A 212 -24.60 1.71 -5.22
C VAL A 212 -25.17 0.30 -5.06
N THR A 213 -26.38 0.06 -5.56
CA THR A 213 -27.01 -1.26 -5.55
C THR A 213 -27.04 -1.83 -6.97
N ASN A 214 -27.09 -3.17 -7.11
CA ASN A 214 -27.10 -3.89 -8.39
C ASN A 214 -28.29 -3.56 -9.32
N LYS A 215 -29.17 -2.61 -8.96
CA LYS A 215 -30.28 -2.17 -9.80
C LYS A 215 -29.87 -1.08 -10.81
N GLU A 216 -28.66 -0.53 -10.71
CA GLU A 216 -28.20 0.61 -11.52
C GLU A 216 -26.87 0.37 -12.28
N ILE A 217 -26.43 -0.89 -12.40
CA ILE A 217 -25.26 -1.32 -13.19
C ILE A 217 -25.70 -2.39 -14.18
#